data_AF-A0A142Y205-F1
#
_entry.id   AF-A0A142Y205-F1
#
_cell.length_a   1.000
_cell.length_b   1.000
_cell.length_c   1.000
_cell.angle_alpha   90.00
_cell.angle_beta   90.00
_cell.angle_gamma   90.00
#
_symmetry.space_group_name_H-M   'P 1'
#
loop_
_entity.id
_entity.type
_entity.pdbx_description
1 polymer ?
#
loop_
_entity_poly.entity_id
_entity_poly.type
_entity_poly.pdbx_seq_one_letter_code
_entity_poly.pdbx_strand_id
1 'polypeptide(L)' 'MGISVEYLLWLLPVLIASSMVMAATRHERVPLILSQAIKTGLWTLSFLLAIALVLWVAMFWIG' A
#
# COMPACT_ATOMS: atom_id res chain seq x y z
N MET A 1 9.58 -17.81 -12.36
CA MET A 1 8.94 -16.57 -12.88
C MET A 1 9.27 -15.45 -11.91
N GLY A 2 10.03 -14.44 -12.34
CA GLY A 2 10.26 -13.23 -11.55
C GLY A 2 9.12 -12.25 -11.78
N ILE A 3 8.78 -11.46 -10.75
CA ILE A 3 7.85 -10.33 -10.90
C ILE A 3 8.52 -9.28 -11.78
N SER A 4 7.86 -8.83 -12.86
CA SER A 4 8.40 -7.73 -13.67
C SER A 4 8.28 -6.42 -12.90
N VAL A 5 9.25 -5.53 -13.08
CA VAL A 5 9.25 -4.20 -12.44
C VAL A 5 8.00 -3.41 -12.82
N GLU A 6 7.51 -3.59 -14.05
CA GLU A 6 6.27 -2.99 -14.54
C GLU A 6 5.05 -3.36 -13.68
N TYR A 7 4.96 -4.61 -13.21
CA TYR A 7 3.89 -5.04 -12.30
C TYR A 7 4.00 -4.39 -10.92
N LEU A 8 5.21 -4.14 -10.41
CA LEU A 8 5.40 -3.43 -9.14
C LEU A 8 5.02 -1.95 -9.27
N LEU A 9 5.24 -1.32 -10.43
CA LEU A 9 4.85 0.06 -10.67
C LEU A 9 3.33 0.25 -10.63
N TRP A 10 2.54 -0.77 -10.98
CA TRP A 10 1.08 -0.75 -10.86
C TRP A 10 0.58 -0.64 -9.41
N LEU A 11 1.41 -0.96 -8.41
CA LEU A 11 1.07 -0.76 -7.01
C LEU A 11 0.76 0.71 -6.70
N LEU A 12 1.53 1.64 -7.25
CA LEU A 12 1.42 3.07 -6.95
C LEU A 12 0.05 3.67 -7.33
N PRO A 13 -0.42 3.58 -8.59
CA PRO A 13 -1.72 4.16 -8.96
C PRO A 13 -2.87 3.50 -8.21
N VAL A 14 -2.82 2.18 -7.98
CA VAL A 14 -3.85 1.44 -7.24
C VAL A 14 -3.91 1.88 -5.77
N LEU A 15 -2.75 2.01 -5.12
CA LEU A 15 -2.64 2.44 -3.72
C LEU A 15 -3.16 3.88 -3.55
N ILE A 16 -2.79 4.78 -4.47
CA ILE A 16 -3.25 6.17 -4.45
C ILE A 16 -4.78 6.22 -4.64
N ALA A 17 -5.30 5.57 -5.68
CA ALA A 17 -6.74 5.60 -5.99
C ALA A 17 -7.59 5.03 -4.85
N SER A 18 -7.24 3.85 -4.33
CA SER A 18 -7.97 3.21 -3.23
C SER A 18 -7.94 4.03 -1.94
N SER A 19 -6.79 4.60 -1.58
CA SER A 19 -6.64 5.44 -0.38
C SER A 19 -7.42 6.74 -0.50
N MET A 20 -7.43 7.35 -1.69
CA MET A 20 -8.19 8.58 -1.94
C MET A 20 -9.70 8.35 -1.90
N VAL A 21 -10.20 7.28 -2.52
CA VAL A 21 -11.64 6.94 -2.49
C VAL A 21 -12.10 6.72 -1.05
N MET A 22 -11.35 5.98 -0.25
CA MET A 22 -11.68 5.71 1.15
C MET A 22 -11.67 6.98 2.01
N ALA A 23 -10.77 7.93 1.73
CA ALA A 23 -10.71 9.20 2.45
C ALA A 23 -11.82 10.17 2.01
N ALA A 24 -12.15 10.19 0.73
CA ALA A 24 -13.19 11.07 0.15
C ALA A 24 -14.60 10.69 0.60
N THR A 25 -14.87 9.42 0.89
CA THR A 25 -16.16 9.00 1.46
C THR A 25 -16.33 9.40 2.93
N ARG A 26 -15.22 9.66 3.65
CA ARG A 26 -15.24 10.00 5.08
C ARG A 26 -15.19 11.50 5.35
N HIS A 27 -14.58 12.27 4.46
CA HIS A 27 -14.33 13.69 4.65
C HIS A 27 -14.77 14.49 3.42
N GLU A 28 -15.46 15.59 3.64
CA GLU A 28 -15.85 16.52 2.57
C GLU A 28 -14.79 17.60 2.31
N ARG A 29 -13.96 17.89 3.33
CA ARG A 29 -12.89 18.90 3.22
C ARG A 29 -11.65 18.28 2.59
N VAL A 30 -11.26 18.79 1.43
CA VAL A 30 -10.04 18.42 0.68
C VAL A 30 -8.78 18.23 1.56
N PRO A 31 -8.42 19.14 2.50
CA PRO A 31 -7.23 18.93 3.33
C PRO A 31 -7.33 17.70 4.24
N LEU A 32 -8.52 17.37 4.75
CA LEU A 32 -8.75 16.17 5.56
C LEU A 32 -8.70 14.90 4.71
N ILE A 33 -9.22 14.96 3.48
CA ILE A 33 -9.14 13.85 2.51
C ILE A 33 -7.68 13.49 2.24
N LEU A 34 -6.85 14.49 1.89
CA LEU A 34 -5.42 14.28 1.60
C LEU A 34 -4.67 13.71 2.81
N SER A 35 -4.88 14.28 4.00
CA SER A 35 -4.22 13.80 5.23
C SER A 35 -4.57 12.34 5.53
N GLN A 36 -5.85 12.00 5.41
CA GLN A 36 -6.32 10.63 5.66
C GLN A 36 -5.84 9.66 4.58
N ALA A 37 -5.90 10.05 3.30
CA ALA A 37 -5.44 9.23 2.18
C ALA A 37 -3.95 8.88 2.32
N ILE A 38 -3.10 9.84 2.70
CA ILE A 38 -1.67 9.61 2.92
C ILE A 38 -1.45 8.62 4.06
N LYS A 39 -2.15 8.81 5.20
CA LYS A 39 -2.04 7.89 6.35
C LYS A 39 -2.48 6.48 5.98
N THR A 40 -3.60 6.33 5.27
CA THR A 40 -4.12 5.04 4.81
C THR A 40 -3.17 4.37 3.82
N GLY A 41 -2.63 5.12 2.86
CA GLY A 41 -1.68 4.60 1.88
C GLY A 41 -0.39 4.12 2.53
N LEU A 42 0.19 4.91 3.45
CA LEU A 42 1.38 4.54 4.20
C LEU A 42 1.13 3.32 5.11
N TRP A 43 -0.02 3.26 5.78
CA TRP A 43 -0.38 2.12 6.62
C TRP A 43 -0.53 0.84 5.79
N THR A 44 -1.20 0.91 4.64
CA THR A 44 -1.38 -0.23 3.75
C THR A 44 -0.03 -0.72 3.19
N LEU A 45 0.82 0.21 2.74
CA LEU A 45 2.15 -0.14 2.22
C LEU A 45 3.04 -0.77 3.29
N SER A 46 3.06 -0.20 4.50
CA SER A 46 3.85 -0.74 5.62
C SER A 46 3.36 -2.11 6.07
N PHE A 47 2.06 -2.34 6.11
CA PHE A 47 1.49 -3.66 6.40
C PHE A 47 1.91 -4.71 5.36
N LEU A 48 1.81 -4.37 4.08
CA LEU A 48 2.16 -5.27 2.98
C LEU A 48 3.66 -5.59 2.97
N LEU A 49 4.50 -4.59 3.26
CA LEU A 49 5.95 -4.75 3.40
C LEU A 49 6.32 -5.59 4.63
N ALA A 50 5.62 -5.44 5.76
CA ALA A 50 5.82 -6.26 6.94
C ALA A 50 5.53 -7.75 6.65
N ILE A 51 4.43 -8.05 5.97
CA ILE A 51 4.10 -9.42 5.55
C ILE A 51 5.18 -9.96 4.60
N ALA A 52 5.58 -9.18 3.60
CA ALA A 52 6.61 -9.60 2.65
C ALA A 52 7.94 -9.92 3.37
N LEU A 53 8.32 -9.12 4.37
CA LEU A 53 9.52 -9.34 5.17
C LEU A 53 9.41 -10.60 6.02
N VAL A 54 8.27 -10.83 6.68
CA VAL A 54 8.04 -12.06 7.47
C VAL A 54 8.11 -13.30 6.58
N LEU A 55 7.48 -13.27 5.40
CA LEU A 55 7.54 -14.37 4.44
C LEU A 55 8.96 -14.60 3.94
N TRP A 56 9.70 -13.54 3.64
CA TRP A 56 11.09 -13.63 3.20
C TRP A 56 11.97 -14.29 4.27
N VAL A 57 11.83 -13.89 5.53
CA VAL A 57 12.55 -14.51 6.66
C VAL A 57 12.15 -15.98 6.84
N ALA A 58 10.85 -16.28 6.76
CA ALA A 58 10.36 -17.66 6.90
C ALA A 58 10.90 -18.57 5.78
N MET A 59 10.91 -18.10 4.54
CA MET A 59 11.49 -18.83 3.40
C MET A 59 12.99 -19.02 3.54
N PHE A 60 13.71 -18.02 4.06
CA PHE A 60 15.14 -18.13 4.34
C PHE A 60 15.45 -19.17 5.42
N TRP A 61 14.56 -19.33 6.41
CA TRP A 61 14.76 -20.29 7.50
C TRP A 61 14.35 -21.73 7.14
N ILE A 62 13.34 -21.88 6.28
CA ILE A 62 12.83 -23.18 5.81
C ILE A 62 13.66 -23.75 4.64
N GLY A 63 14.26 -22.86 3.84
CA GLY A 63 15.06 -23.20 2.66
C GLY A 63 16.49 -23.62 2.94
#